data_AF-A0A2G9UHM4-F1
#
_entry.id   AF-A0A2G9UHM4-F1
#
_cell.length_a   1.000
_cell.length_b   1.000
_cell.length_c   1.000
_cell.angle_alpha   90.00
_cell.angle_beta   90.00
_cell.angle_gamma   90.00
#
_symmetry.space_group_name_H-M   'P 1'
#
loop_
_entity.id
_entity.type
_entity.pdbx_description
1 polymer ?
#
loop_
_entity_poly.entity_id
_entity_poly.type
_entity_poly.pdbx_seq_one_letter_code
_entity_poly.pdbx_strand_id
1 'polypeptide(L)'
;MAPFDLGPEGNTKKYGKAFPPEYDMSRVHCHTYLFYSDYDWLANAADVEQFLIPTLPKSSVKFARRLKEFNHNDFLWGLRARKEIYDPITNIIKIDTRRLLIQKSLNTYFKTQRNETTTENPTTFIKANETSALDLSAIDLS
;
A
#
# COMPACT_ATOMS: atom_id res chain seq x y z
N MET A 1 5.73 11.35 19.79
CA MET A 1 6.35 10.14 20.37
C MET A 1 7.87 10.26 20.24
N ALA A 2 8.66 9.82 21.21
CA ALA A 2 10.12 9.91 21.19
C ALA A 2 10.76 8.63 21.77
N PRO A 3 12.04 8.34 21.46
CA PRO A 3 12.82 7.31 22.14
C PRO A 3 12.89 7.57 23.65
N PHE A 4 13.22 6.53 24.40
CA PHE A 4 13.38 6.61 25.86
C PHE A 4 14.42 7.65 26.27
N ASP A 5 14.09 8.48 27.26
CA ASP A 5 15.00 9.48 27.83
C ASP A 5 15.95 8.84 28.84
N LEU A 6 17.25 8.83 28.52
CA LEU A 6 18.33 8.29 29.35
C LEU A 6 19.04 9.37 30.18
N GLY A 7 18.49 10.58 30.22
CA GLY A 7 19.18 11.77 30.74
C GLY A 7 20.20 12.35 29.75
N PRO A 8 20.70 13.57 29.97
CA PRO A 8 21.47 14.31 28.96
C PRO A 8 22.72 13.59 28.44
N GLU A 9 23.50 12.96 29.32
CA GLU A 9 24.71 12.22 28.94
C GLU A 9 24.36 10.93 28.19
N GLY A 10 23.37 10.19 28.68
CA GLY A 10 22.89 8.96 28.05
C GLY A 10 22.29 9.21 26.67
N ASN A 11 21.50 10.28 26.53
CA ASN A 11 20.93 10.72 25.27
C ASN A 11 21.99 11.19 24.29
N THR A 12 23.00 11.95 24.75
CA THR A 12 24.08 12.39 23.87
C THR A 12 24.88 11.19 23.36
N LYS A 13 25.18 10.23 24.23
CA LYS A 13 25.88 8.99 23.87
C LYS A 13 25.08 8.12 22.90
N LYS A 14 23.76 8.01 23.05
CA LYS A 14 22.91 7.11 22.25
C LYS A 14 22.30 7.76 21.01
N TYR A 15 21.87 9.00 21.12
CA TYR A 15 21.11 9.74 20.10
C TYR A 15 21.88 10.94 19.51
N GLY A 16 23.05 11.29 20.07
CA GLY A 16 23.84 12.45 19.63
C GLY A 16 23.26 13.81 20.04
N LYS A 17 22.23 13.83 20.90
CA LYS A 17 21.54 15.04 21.37
C LYS A 17 21.24 14.91 22.87
N ALA A 18 21.20 16.02 23.59
CA ALA A 18 20.88 16.02 25.02
C ALA A 18 19.42 15.59 25.31
N PHE A 19 18.52 15.74 24.34
CA PHE A 19 17.12 15.33 24.42
C PHE A 19 16.81 14.26 23.37
N PRO A 20 15.93 13.29 23.66
CA PRO A 20 15.54 12.27 22.68
C PRO A 20 14.86 12.92 21.46
N PRO A 21 15.26 12.58 20.23
CA PRO A 21 14.64 13.13 19.03
C PRO A 21 13.21 12.62 18.86
N GLU A 22 12.28 13.46 18.42
CA GLU A 22 10.92 13.01 18.12
C GLU A 22 10.87 12.06 16.91
N TYR A 23 9.94 11.10 16.95
CA TYR A 23 9.61 10.27 15.80
C TYR A 23 8.77 11.07 14.79
N ASP A 24 9.32 11.23 13.59
CA ASP A 24 8.63 11.89 12.49
C ASP A 24 7.64 10.94 11.81
N MET A 25 6.36 11.09 12.18
CA MET A 25 5.26 10.27 11.65
C MET A 25 5.03 10.48 10.14
N SER A 26 5.48 11.61 9.57
CA SER A 26 5.36 11.87 8.13
C SER A 26 6.18 10.90 7.27
N ARG A 27 7.14 10.20 7.89
CA ARG A 27 8.02 9.22 7.22
C ARG A 27 7.44 7.81 7.20
N VAL A 28 6.26 7.59 7.77
CA VAL A 28 5.56 6.31 7.71
C VAL A 28 4.86 6.18 6.36
N HIS A 29 5.51 5.53 5.39
CA HIS A 29 5.00 5.37 4.01
C HIS A 29 4.35 4.00 3.72
N CYS A 30 4.33 3.08 4.70
CA CYS A 30 3.71 1.78 4.53
C CYS A 30 2.18 1.86 4.52
N HIS A 31 1.54 0.97 3.75
CA HIS A 31 0.09 0.81 3.80
C HIS A 31 -0.33 0.37 5.21
N THR A 32 -1.12 1.20 5.88
CA THR A 32 -1.51 1.06 7.28
C THR A 32 -3.02 0.88 7.35
N TYR A 33 -3.45 -0.13 8.11
CA TYR A 33 -4.85 -0.48 8.34
C TYR A 33 -5.08 -0.47 9.85
N LEU A 34 -5.95 0.41 10.35
CA LEU A 34 -6.14 0.62 11.78
C LEU A 34 -7.42 -0.03 12.28
N PHE A 35 -7.32 -0.72 13.40
CA PHE A 35 -8.46 -1.16 14.21
C PHE A 35 -8.28 -0.60 15.61
N TYR A 36 -9.31 0.06 16.14
CA TYR A 36 -9.25 0.73 17.45
C TYR A 36 -10.65 0.78 18.08
N SER A 37 -10.78 1.16 19.34
CA SER A 37 -12.06 1.19 20.04
C SER A 37 -12.08 2.21 21.18
N ASP A 38 -13.27 2.65 21.59
CA ASP A 38 -13.47 3.54 22.74
C ASP A 38 -13.18 2.88 24.08
N TYR A 39 -13.29 1.55 24.14
CA TYR A 39 -13.11 0.78 25.37
C TYR A 39 -11.64 0.38 25.59
N ASP A 40 -10.74 0.75 24.66
CA ASP A 40 -9.31 0.58 24.81
C ASP A 40 -8.72 1.74 25.63
N TRP A 41 -8.38 1.46 26.88
CA TRP A 41 -7.77 2.46 27.77
C TRP A 41 -6.29 2.72 27.47
N LEU A 42 -5.61 1.85 26.73
CA LEU A 42 -4.19 1.99 26.39
C LEU A 42 -4.01 2.70 25.04
N ALA A 43 -4.87 2.40 24.07
CA ALA A 43 -4.92 3.05 22.77
C ALA A 43 -6.29 3.69 22.56
N ASN A 44 -6.58 4.73 23.35
CA ASN A 44 -7.85 5.43 23.32
C ASN A 44 -8.17 5.96 21.92
N ALA A 45 -9.43 5.81 21.50
CA ALA A 45 -9.92 6.32 20.24
C ALA A 45 -9.62 7.81 20.01
N ALA A 46 -9.60 8.65 21.05
CA ALA A 46 -9.23 10.06 20.93
C ALA A 46 -7.79 10.24 20.43
N ASP A 47 -6.82 9.51 21.00
CA ASP A 47 -5.42 9.58 20.55
C ASP A 47 -5.27 9.05 19.12
N VAL A 48 -6.02 8.00 18.77
CA VAL A 48 -6.01 7.45 17.41
C VAL A 48 -6.58 8.47 16.40
N GLU A 49 -7.74 9.04 16.68
CA GLU A 49 -8.48 9.91 15.77
C GLU A 49 -7.91 11.32 15.69
N GLN A 50 -7.46 11.87 16.81
CA GLN A 50 -7.05 13.27 16.91
C GLN A 50 -5.54 13.47 16.78
N PHE A 51 -4.73 12.43 17.04
CA PHE A 51 -3.27 12.52 16.96
C PHE A 51 -2.68 11.58 15.91
N LEU A 52 -2.91 10.26 16.00
CA LEU A 52 -2.23 9.29 15.12
C LEU A 52 -2.65 9.43 13.65
N ILE A 53 -3.96 9.40 13.36
CA ILE A 53 -4.45 9.49 11.98
C ILE A 53 -4.05 10.83 11.32
N PRO A 54 -4.18 12.00 11.97
CA PRO A 54 -3.81 13.27 11.36
C PRO A 54 -2.31 13.46 11.13
N THR A 55 -1.45 12.81 11.94
CA THR A 55 0.02 12.94 11.81
C THR A 55 0.62 11.99 10.77
N LEU A 56 -0.09 10.93 10.39
CA LEU A 56 0.32 10.02 9.33
C LEU A 56 0.09 10.61 7.93
N PRO A 57 0.91 10.27 6.93
CA PRO A 57 0.62 10.63 5.55
C PRO A 57 -0.71 10.06 5.09
N LYS A 58 -1.53 10.88 4.43
CA LYS A 58 -2.85 10.48 3.92
C LYS A 58 -2.78 9.27 2.97
N SER A 59 -1.67 9.10 2.25
CA SER A 59 -1.46 7.97 1.33
C SER A 59 -1.18 6.64 2.04
N SER A 60 -0.71 6.70 3.29
CA SER A 60 -0.33 5.54 4.09
C SER A 60 -1.54 4.88 4.75
N VAL A 61 -2.48 5.66 5.30
CA VAL A 61 -3.67 5.12 5.95
C VAL A 61 -4.69 4.67 4.91
N LYS A 62 -4.94 3.36 4.80
CA LYS A 62 -5.90 2.79 3.85
C LYS A 62 -7.31 2.73 4.40
N PHE A 63 -7.45 2.40 5.68
CA PHE A 63 -8.66 2.66 6.45
C PHE A 63 -8.35 2.68 7.94
N ALA A 64 -9.28 3.24 8.70
CA ALA A 64 -9.34 3.12 10.14
C ALA A 64 -10.74 2.68 10.54
N ARG A 65 -10.86 1.58 11.28
CA ARG A 65 -12.14 1.00 11.69
C ARG A 65 -12.25 0.98 13.20
N ARG A 66 -13.18 1.79 13.71
CA ARG A 66 -13.58 1.80 15.11
C ARG A 66 -14.48 0.59 15.41
N LEU A 67 -14.08 -0.22 16.38
CA LEU A 67 -14.82 -1.38 16.86
C LEU A 67 -15.62 -1.00 18.11
N LYS A 68 -16.83 -1.55 18.24
CA LYS A 68 -17.68 -1.32 19.41
C LYS A 68 -17.33 -2.31 20.52
N GLU A 69 -17.12 -1.80 21.73
CA GLU A 69 -16.94 -2.59 22.95
C GLU A 69 -15.76 -3.56 22.87
N PHE A 70 -14.64 -3.11 22.30
CA PHE A 70 -13.37 -3.81 22.34
C PHE A 70 -12.45 -3.10 23.32
N ASN A 71 -12.04 -3.77 24.40
CA ASN A 71 -10.90 -3.30 25.19
C ASN A 71 -9.58 -3.69 24.51
N HIS A 72 -8.47 -3.29 25.11
CA HIS A 72 -7.13 -3.54 24.56
C HIS A 72 -6.83 -5.03 24.29
N ASN A 73 -7.29 -5.91 25.18
CA ASN A 73 -7.00 -7.32 25.08
C ASN A 73 -7.92 -8.03 24.08
N ASP A 74 -9.13 -7.52 23.83
CA ASP A 74 -10.08 -8.11 22.89
C ASP A 74 -9.52 -8.20 21.46
N PHE A 75 -8.57 -7.34 21.09
CA PHE A 75 -7.87 -7.42 19.80
C PHE A 75 -7.02 -8.70 19.65
N LEU A 76 -6.61 -9.33 20.76
CA LEU A 76 -5.78 -10.53 20.78
C LEU A 76 -6.57 -11.82 21.06
N TRP A 77 -7.51 -11.79 21.99
CA TRP A 77 -8.21 -12.99 22.47
C TRP A 77 -9.73 -12.85 22.59
N GLY A 78 -10.30 -11.73 22.13
CA GLY A 78 -11.74 -11.51 22.18
C GLY A 78 -12.47 -12.53 21.31
N LEU A 79 -13.61 -13.04 21.77
CA LEU A 79 -14.41 -14.02 21.02
C LEU A 79 -14.85 -13.50 19.63
N ARG A 80 -14.97 -12.17 19.50
CA ARG A 80 -15.32 -11.46 18.26
C ARG A 80 -14.10 -11.17 17.37
N ALA A 81 -12.87 -11.30 17.86
CA ALA A 81 -11.63 -10.88 17.19
C ALA A 81 -11.43 -11.58 15.85
N ARG A 82 -11.71 -12.88 15.76
CA ARG A 82 -11.61 -13.62 14.49
C ARG A 82 -12.46 -13.00 13.40
N LYS A 83 -13.77 -12.92 13.66
CA LYS A 83 -14.75 -12.48 12.65
C LYS A 83 -14.56 -11.01 12.31
N GLU A 84 -14.33 -10.17 13.31
CA GLU A 84 -14.24 -8.74 13.09
C GLU A 84 -12.85 -8.35 12.61
N ILE A 85 -11.75 -8.84 13.16
CA ILE A 85 -10.39 -8.35 12.85
C ILE A 85 -9.65 -9.30 11.91
N TYR A 86 -9.49 -10.58 12.27
CA TYR A 86 -8.55 -11.47 11.58
C TYR A 86 -9.03 -11.90 10.19
N ASP A 87 -10.33 -12.15 10.03
CA ASP A 87 -10.92 -12.49 8.74
C ASP A 87 -10.74 -11.31 7.75
N PRO A 88 -11.03 -10.04 8.11
CA PRO A 88 -10.68 -8.89 7.27
C PRO A 88 -9.20 -8.73 6.96
N ILE A 89 -8.30 -8.88 7.95
CA ILE A 89 -6.84 -8.83 7.72
C ILE A 89 -6.43 -9.90 6.69
N THR A 90 -6.91 -11.13 6.86
CA THR A 90 -6.62 -12.24 5.95
C THR A 90 -7.10 -11.94 4.53
N ASN A 91 -8.29 -11.34 4.40
CA ASN A 91 -8.83 -10.96 3.10
C ASN A 91 -8.01 -9.86 2.43
N ILE A 92 -7.58 -8.84 3.19
CA ILE A 92 -6.69 -7.77 2.70
C ILE A 92 -5.40 -8.38 2.15
N ILE A 93 -4.74 -9.24 2.94
CA ILE A 93 -3.49 -9.89 2.53
C ILE A 93 -3.69 -10.71 1.25
N LYS A 94 -4.79 -11.48 1.15
CA LYS A 94 -5.10 -12.27 -0.05
C LYS A 94 -5.30 -11.41 -1.29
N ILE A 95 -6.03 -10.30 -1.16
CA ILE A 95 -6.29 -9.36 -2.25
C ILE A 95 -4.98 -8.69 -2.69
N ASP A 96 -4.20 -8.17 -1.75
CA ASP A 96 -2.92 -7.50 -2.05
C ASP A 96 -1.93 -8.48 -2.69
N THR A 97 -1.86 -9.72 -2.19
CA THR A 97 -1.00 -10.76 -2.78
C THR A 97 -1.40 -11.07 -4.22
N ARG A 98 -2.70 -11.24 -4.50
CA ARG A 98 -3.19 -11.48 -5.87
C ARG A 98 -2.87 -10.31 -6.80
N ARG A 99 -3.07 -9.08 -6.34
CA ARG A 99 -2.75 -7.87 -7.10
C ARG A 99 -1.27 -7.82 -7.47
N LEU A 100 -0.38 -8.11 -6.51
CA LEU A 100 1.07 -8.12 -6.75
C LEU A 100 1.49 -9.21 -7.73
N LEU A 101 0.89 -10.40 -7.65
CA LEU A 101 1.16 -11.49 -8.59
C LEU A 101 0.76 -11.13 -10.02
N ILE A 102 -0.42 -10.54 -10.20
CA ILE A 102 -0.90 -10.08 -11.52
C ILE A 102 0.03 -8.98 -12.04
N GLN A 103 0.37 -8.00 -11.22
CA GLN A 103 1.27 -6.92 -11.62
C GLN A 103 2.64 -7.45 -12.05
N LYS A 104 3.20 -8.41 -11.32
CA LYS A 104 4.46 -9.06 -11.67
C LYS A 104 4.35 -9.82 -13.00
N SER A 105 3.29 -10.61 -13.17
CA SER A 105 3.05 -11.37 -14.41
C SER A 105 2.92 -10.44 -15.63
N LEU A 106 2.15 -9.36 -15.52
CA LEU A 106 2.01 -8.35 -16.58
C LEU A 106 3.34 -7.66 -16.89
N ASN A 107 4.07 -7.23 -15.86
CA ASN A 107 5.38 -6.60 -16.04
C ASN A 107 6.37 -7.53 -16.74
N THR A 108 6.38 -8.82 -16.37
CA THR A 108 7.21 -9.83 -17.05
C THR A 108 6.78 -10.00 -18.50
N TYR A 109 5.48 -10.13 -18.78
CA TYR A 109 4.95 -10.28 -20.13
C TYR A 109 5.37 -9.12 -21.04
N PHE A 110 5.11 -7.87 -20.64
CA PHE A 110 5.45 -6.71 -21.46
C PHE A 110 6.96 -6.49 -21.60
N LYS A 111 7.76 -6.86 -20.60
CA LYS A 111 9.22 -6.83 -20.71
C LYS A 111 9.73 -7.82 -21.76
N THR A 112 9.19 -9.04 -21.79
CA THR A 112 9.54 -10.05 -22.80
C THR A 112 9.16 -9.58 -24.21
N GLN A 113 7.93 -9.10 -24.41
CA GLN A 113 7.45 -8.62 -25.72
C GLN A 113 8.26 -7.43 -26.26
N ARG A 114 8.70 -6.51 -25.39
CA ARG A 114 9.56 -5.39 -25.78
C ARG A 114 10.97 -5.83 -26.20
N ASN A 115 11.49 -6.89 -25.58
CA ASN A 115 12.80 -7.43 -25.93
C ASN A 115 12.77 -8.22 -27.24
N GLU A 116 11.69 -8.94 -27.53
CA GLU A 116 11.49 -9.67 -28.80
C GLU A 116 11.32 -8.72 -30.00
N THR A 117 10.60 -7.60 -29.82
CA THR A 117 10.42 -6.58 -30.86
C THR A 117 11.65 -5.71 -31.13
N THR A 118 12.67 -5.75 -30.27
CA THR A 118 13.95 -5.04 -30.49
C THR A 118 14.96 -5.88 -31.29
N THR A 119 14.70 -7.19 -31.46
CA THR A 119 15.53 -8.11 -32.26
C THR A 119 15.06 -8.32 -33.70
N GLU A 120 13.91 -7.76 -34.09
CA GLU A 120 13.49 -7.73 -35.50
C GLU A 120 13.89 -6.41 -36.15
N ASN A 121 14.78 -6.49 -37.14
CA ASN A 121 15.24 -5.36 -37.94
C ASN A 121 14.05 -4.51 -38.44
N PRO A 122 14.09 -3.15 -38.29
CA PRO A 122 13.04 -2.25 -38.79
C PRO A 122 12.78 -2.35 -40.30
N THR A 123 13.71 -2.92 -41.06
CA THR A 123 13.68 -3.01 -42.52
C THR A 123 12.67 -4.03 -43.06
N THR A 124 12.12 -4.90 -42.21
CA THR A 124 11.17 -5.95 -42.64
C THR A 124 9.71 -5.51 -42.59
N PHE A 125 9.36 -4.55 -41.72
CA PHE A 125 7.98 -4.05 -41.59
C PHE A 125 7.56 -3.06 -42.68
N ILE A 126 8.52 -2.35 -43.30
CA ILE A 126 8.22 -1.41 -44.40
C ILE A 126 7.85 -2.16 -45.70
N LYS A 127 8.37 -3.38 -45.92
CA LYS A 127 8.07 -4.13 -47.15
C LYS A 127 6.71 -4.83 -47.17
N ALA A 128 6.11 -5.09 -46.00
CA ALA A 128 4.83 -5.81 -45.94
C ALA A 128 3.60 -4.89 -46.11
N ASN A 129 3.77 -3.57 -45.96
CA ASN A 129 2.66 -2.62 -45.98
C ASN A 129 2.48 -1.86 -47.31
N GLU A 130 3.31 -2.15 -48.33
CA GLU A 130 3.21 -1.49 -49.64
C GLU A 130 2.44 -2.30 -50.70
N THR A 131 1.99 -3.54 -50.41
CA THR A 131 1.33 -4.41 -51.41
C THR A 131 -0.13 -4.75 -51.13
N SER A 132 -0.82 -4.04 -50.24
CA SER A 132 -2.28 -4.16 -50.07
C SER A 132 -2.99 -2.80 -50.07
N ALA A 133 -2.78 -2.05 -51.14
CA ALA A 133 -3.77 -1.07 -51.58
C ALA A 133 -4.77 -1.79 -52.51
N LEU A 134 -5.81 -2.39 -51.92
CA LEU A 134 -6.98 -2.83 -52.68
C LEU A 134 -7.98 -1.66 -52.76
N ASP A 135 -8.32 -1.38 -54.01
CA ASP A 135 -9.22 -0.39 -54.58
C ASP A 135 -10.59 -0.29 -53.89
N LEU A 136 -11.01 0.93 -53.56
CA LEU A 136 -12.27 1.28 -52.88
C LEU A 136 -13.32 1.88 -53.83
N SER A 137 -13.16 1.73 -55.15
CA SER A 137 -14.07 2.32 -56.15
C SER A 137 -15.22 1.41 -56.61
N ALA A 138 -15.96 0.77 -55.69
CA ALA A 138 -17.17 0.02 -56.08
C ALA A 138 -18.19 -0.15 -54.96
N ILE A 139 -18.80 0.93 -54.46
CA ILE A 139 -20.12 0.85 -53.81
C ILE A 139 -20.94 2.09 -54.19
N ASP A 140 -21.70 1.97 -55.29
CA ASP A 140 -22.96 2.67 -55.51
C ASP A 140 -23.97 1.66 -56.06
N LEU A 141 -25.14 1.53 -55.40
CA LEU A 141 -26.47 1.63 -56.01
C LEU A 141 -27.58 1.02 -55.14
N SER A 142 -28.64 1.84 -55.01
CA SER A 142 -30.06 1.63 -54.65
C SER A 142 -30.43 1.28 -53.21
#